data_AF-A0A7X8RJN0-F1
#
_entry.id   AF-A0A7X8RJN0-F1
#
_cell.length_a   1.000
_cell.length_b   1.000
_cell.length_c   1.000
_cell.angle_alpha   90.00
_cell.angle_beta   90.00
_cell.angle_gamma   90.00
#
_symmetry.space_group_name_H-M   'P 1'
#
loop_
_entity.id
_entity.type
_entity.pdbx_description
1 polymer ?
#
loop_
_entity_poly.entity_id
_entity_poly.type
_entity_poly.pdbx_seq_one_letter_code
_entity_poly.pdbx_strand_id
1 'polypeptide(L)'
;MKIVVSKILIVVSIPLLFVLWFYNHEVIDGEYSKLTIKMPDEGVTVIEEKERLVEIINDINKSPRNFGTETPWYNYELASLIFENESGDSKALHYMMENQNIKISFGEIDTNIVFEEEDFRESEKASAAVMENED
;
A
#
# COMPACT_ATOMS: atom_id res chain seq x y z
N MET A 1 -21.00 41.33 5.47
CA MET A 1 -19.51 41.27 5.46
C MET A 1 -18.96 40.11 6.29
N LYS A 2 -19.25 40.00 7.60
CA LYS A 2 -18.75 38.90 8.47
C LYS A 2 -19.08 37.49 7.95
N ILE A 3 -20.31 37.25 7.48
CA ILE A 3 -20.75 35.96 6.93
C ILE A 3 -19.99 35.60 5.65
N VAL A 4 -19.69 36.60 4.80
CA VAL A 4 -18.97 36.39 3.54
C VAL A 4 -17.51 36.06 3.80
N VAL A 5 -16.85 36.80 4.70
CA VAL A 5 -15.46 36.53 5.13
C VAL A 5 -15.34 35.16 5.78
N SER A 6 -16.30 34.78 6.63
CA SER A 6 -16.34 33.45 7.25
C SER A 6 -16.48 32.33 6.21
N LYS A 7 -17.34 32.50 5.20
CA LYS A 7 -17.46 31.53 4.09
C LYS A 7 -16.17 31.40 3.29
N ILE A 8 -15.51 32.51 2.97
CA ILE A 8 -14.22 32.50 2.27
C ILE A 8 -13.16 31.76 3.09
N LEU A 9 -13.09 32.01 4.39
CA LEU A 9 -12.17 31.29 5.30
C LEU A 9 -12.40 29.79 5.27
N ILE A 10 -13.66 29.33 5.33
CA ILE A 10 -14.01 27.90 5.29
C ILE A 10 -13.62 27.28 3.94
N VAL A 11 -13.90 27.97 2.83
CA VAL A 11 -13.57 27.47 1.49
C VAL A 11 -12.06 27.33 1.28
N VAL A 12 -11.25 28.17 1.92
CA VAL A 12 -9.79 28.09 1.82
C VAL A 12 -9.20 27.11 2.83
N SER A 13 -9.75 27.02 4.04
CA SER A 13 -9.20 26.17 5.10
C SER A 13 -9.42 24.69 4.85
N ILE A 14 -10.57 24.29 4.29
CA ILE A 14 -10.87 22.87 4.03
C ILE A 14 -9.86 22.23 3.06
N PRO A 15 -9.56 22.81 1.88
CA PRO A 15 -8.53 22.28 0.99
C PRO A 15 -7.15 22.23 1.63
N LEU A 16 -6.78 23.25 2.40
CA LEU A 16 -5.50 23.31 3.11
C LEU A 16 -5.37 22.19 4.13
N LEU A 17 -6.41 21.94 4.91
CA LEU A 17 -6.45 20.83 5.86
C LEU A 17 -6.41 19.48 5.15
N PHE A 18 -7.11 19.33 4.03
CA PHE A 18 -7.05 18.11 3.23
C PHE A 18 -5.66 17.84 2.67
N VAL A 19 -4.99 18.86 2.13
CA VAL A 19 -3.60 18.75 1.65
C VAL A 19 -2.67 18.34 2.80
N LEU A 20 -2.75 19.02 3.94
CA LEU A 20 -1.96 18.67 5.12
C LEU A 20 -2.23 17.23 5.58
N TRP A 21 -3.49 16.82 5.62
CA TRP A 21 -3.86 15.44 5.96
C TRP A 21 -3.28 14.44 4.96
N PHE A 22 -3.45 14.65 3.65
CA PHE A 22 -2.94 13.76 2.61
C PHE A 22 -1.43 13.51 2.70
N TYR A 23 -0.65 14.56 2.97
CA TYR A 23 0.81 14.44 3.08
C TYR A 23 1.30 13.86 4.40
N ASN A 24 0.49 13.86 5.47
CA ASN A 24 0.91 13.40 6.80
C ASN A 24 0.21 12.13 7.28
N HIS A 25 -0.87 11.70 6.64
CA HIS A 25 -1.61 10.51 7.03
C HIS A 25 -0.87 9.24 6.62
N GLU A 26 -0.82 8.27 7.52
CA GLU A 26 -0.30 6.94 7.24
C GLU A 26 -1.25 6.21 6.29
N VAL A 27 -0.70 5.65 5.22
CA VAL A 27 -1.44 4.88 4.22
C VAL A 27 -1.73 3.49 4.78
N ILE A 28 -0.87 2.97 5.65
CA ILE A 28 -1.07 1.72 6.39
C ILE A 28 -0.85 2.03 7.88
N ASP A 29 -1.92 2.06 8.66
CA ASP A 29 -1.97 2.59 10.04
C ASP A 29 -2.26 1.50 11.09
N GLY A 30 -2.23 0.23 10.69
CA GLY A 30 -2.50 -0.93 11.53
C GLY A 30 -1.29 -1.82 11.74
N GLU A 31 -1.34 -2.64 12.78
CA GLU A 31 -0.44 -3.79 12.94
C GLU A 31 -0.98 -4.94 12.09
N TYR A 32 -0.16 -5.41 11.14
CA TYR A 32 -0.49 -6.53 10.26
C TYR A 32 0.51 -7.65 10.50
N SER A 33 0.05 -8.89 10.36
CA SER A 33 0.88 -10.10 10.55
C SER A 33 1.21 -10.76 9.22
N LYS A 34 0.52 -10.39 8.14
CA LYS A 34 0.66 -11.01 6.84
C LYS A 34 0.54 -9.98 5.72
N LEU A 35 1.40 -10.11 4.72
CA LEU A 35 1.32 -9.38 3.46
C LEU A 35 1.22 -10.39 2.32
N THR A 36 0.09 -10.37 1.61
CA THR A 36 -0.10 -11.13 0.37
C THR A 36 0.17 -10.22 -0.82
N ILE A 37 1.10 -10.62 -1.70
CA ILE A 37 1.44 -9.92 -2.92
C ILE A 37 0.89 -10.73 -4.09
N LYS A 38 -0.01 -10.12 -4.86
CA LYS A 38 -0.57 -10.71 -6.07
C LYS A 38 -0.02 -9.98 -7.28
N MET A 39 0.93 -10.60 -7.97
CA MET A 39 1.52 -10.07 -9.19
C MET A 39 0.70 -10.55 -10.41
N PRO A 40 0.51 -9.71 -11.43
CA PRO A 40 0.12 -10.15 -12.76
C PRO A 40 1.14 -11.17 -13.28
N ASP A 41 0.67 -12.32 -13.72
CA ASP A 41 1.47 -13.38 -14.37
C ASP A 41 2.58 -14.08 -13.57
N GLU A 42 2.95 -13.59 -12.37
CA GLU A 42 3.95 -14.22 -11.49
C GLU A 42 3.34 -14.96 -10.27
N GLY A 43 2.01 -14.87 -10.09
CA GLY A 43 1.27 -15.62 -9.07
C GLY A 43 1.04 -14.85 -7.77
N VAL A 44 0.89 -15.59 -6.67
CA VAL A 44 0.60 -15.05 -5.34
C VAL A 44 1.73 -15.46 -4.40
N THR A 45 2.38 -14.50 -3.74
CA THR A 45 3.31 -14.75 -2.64
C THR A 45 2.78 -14.19 -1.33
N VAL A 46 3.29 -14.71 -0.22
CA VAL A 46 2.90 -14.35 1.14
C VAL A 46 4.17 -14.12 1.96
N ILE A 47 4.23 -12.97 2.61
CA ILE A 47 5.28 -12.58 3.56
C ILE A 47 4.65 -12.54 4.95
N GLU A 48 5.19 -13.32 5.88
CA GLU A 48 4.78 -13.35 7.29
C GLU A 48 5.93 -12.92 8.24
N GLU A 49 7.12 -12.63 7.68
CA GLU A 49 8.24 -12.13 8.45
C GLU A 49 7.94 -10.72 8.97
N LYS A 50 7.79 -10.60 10.30
CA LYS A 50 7.38 -9.37 10.96
C LYS A 50 8.32 -8.20 10.68
N GLU A 51 9.63 -8.43 10.66
CA GLU A 51 10.62 -7.37 10.43
C GLU A 51 10.50 -6.80 9.01
N ARG A 52 10.42 -7.69 8.01
CA ARG A 52 10.22 -7.33 6.60
C ARG A 52 8.89 -6.61 6.36
N LEU A 53 7.82 -7.06 7.00
CA LEU A 53 6.51 -6.44 6.87
C LEU A 53 6.50 -5.02 7.47
N VAL A 54 7.15 -4.82 8.62
CA VAL A 54 7.31 -3.49 9.23
C VAL A 54 8.14 -2.56 8.36
N GLU A 55 9.21 -3.07 7.73
CA GLU A 55 10.02 -2.32 6.77
C GLU A 55 9.17 -1.83 5.60
N ILE A 56 8.44 -2.73 4.94
CA ILE A 56 7.56 -2.40 3.80
C ILE A 56 6.52 -1.34 4.21
N ILE A 57 5.81 -1.54 5.33
CA ILE A 57 4.82 -0.55 5.81
C ILE A 57 5.46 0.81 6.04
N ASN A 58 6.62 0.82 6.68
CA ASN A 58 7.34 2.04 7.00
C ASN A 58 7.79 2.77 5.72
N ASP A 59 8.25 2.04 4.71
CA ASP A 59 8.63 2.59 3.41
C ASP A 59 7.42 3.21 2.71
N ILE A 60 6.28 2.53 2.68
CA ILE A 60 5.03 3.06 2.10
C ILE A 60 4.59 4.35 2.82
N ASN A 61 4.65 4.37 4.15
CA ASN A 61 4.17 5.51 4.94
C ASN A 61 5.10 6.73 4.88
N LYS A 62 6.40 6.53 4.72
CA LYS A 62 7.41 7.60 4.64
C LYS A 62 7.72 8.06 3.22
N SER A 63 7.31 7.29 2.22
CA SER A 63 7.54 7.61 0.81
C SER A 63 6.84 8.92 0.41
N PRO A 64 7.46 9.74 -0.47
CA PRO A 64 6.83 10.92 -1.04
C PRO A 64 5.49 10.61 -1.68
N ARG A 65 4.56 11.57 -1.62
CA ARG A 65 3.22 11.45 -2.19
C ARG A 65 3.00 12.52 -3.24
N ASN A 66 2.28 12.19 -4.31
CA ASN A 66 1.88 13.14 -5.32
C ASN A 66 0.36 13.09 -5.54
N PHE A 67 -0.22 14.24 -5.83
CA PHE A 67 -1.61 14.32 -6.27
C PHE A 67 -1.70 13.91 -7.74
N GLY A 68 -2.52 12.90 -8.03
CA GLY A 68 -2.66 12.34 -9.37
C GLY A 68 -1.60 11.28 -9.69
N THR A 69 -1.66 10.79 -10.92
CA THR A 69 -0.67 9.89 -11.54
C THR A 69 -0.32 10.51 -12.88
N GLU A 70 0.94 10.44 -13.31
CA GLU A 70 1.33 10.94 -14.64
C GLU A 70 0.66 10.16 -15.76
N THR A 71 0.33 8.89 -15.52
CA THR A 71 -0.34 8.01 -16.48
C THR A 71 -1.64 7.45 -15.91
N PRO A 72 -2.69 7.24 -16.73
CA PRO A 72 -3.92 6.63 -16.27
C PRO A 72 -3.72 5.18 -15.77
N TRP A 73 -4.38 4.85 -14.66
CA TRP A 73 -4.28 3.55 -13.98
C TRP A 73 -4.59 2.32 -14.83
N TYR A 74 -5.42 2.47 -15.88
CA TYR A 74 -5.78 1.36 -16.78
C TYR A 74 -4.68 0.98 -17.77
N ASN A 75 -3.59 1.74 -17.85
CA ASN A 75 -2.44 1.41 -18.68
C ASN A 75 -1.41 0.55 -17.95
N TYR A 76 -1.59 0.30 -16.65
CA TYR A 76 -0.65 -0.45 -15.83
C TYR A 76 -1.16 -1.85 -15.53
N GLU A 77 -0.25 -2.81 -15.57
CA GLU A 77 -0.43 -4.08 -14.89
C GLU A 77 -0.27 -3.82 -13.38
N LEU A 78 -1.38 -3.90 -12.66
CA LEU A 78 -1.42 -3.64 -11.23
C LEU A 78 -1.23 -4.94 -10.46
N ALA A 79 -0.21 -4.96 -9.61
CA ALA A 79 -0.14 -5.90 -8.51
C ALA A 79 -0.98 -5.42 -7.33
N SER A 80 -1.41 -6.34 -6.48
CA SER A 80 -2.12 -6.02 -5.24
C SER A 80 -1.28 -6.40 -4.03
N LEU A 81 -1.08 -5.45 -3.13
CA LEU A 81 -0.50 -5.65 -1.81
C LEU A 81 -1.64 -5.71 -0.80
N ILE A 82 -1.87 -6.86 -0.20
CA ILE A 82 -2.98 -7.11 0.73
C ILE A 82 -2.39 -7.40 2.10
N PHE A 83 -2.57 -6.45 3.02
CA PHE A 83 -2.13 -6.55 4.40
C PHE A 83 -3.28 -7.12 5.23
N GLU A 84 -3.02 -8.16 6.02
CA GLU A 84 -4.00 -8.85 6.86
C GLU A 84 -3.49 -8.96 8.29
N ASN A 85 -4.39 -8.81 9.26
CA ASN A 85 -4.09 -9.01 10.68
C ASN A 85 -4.83 -10.24 11.24
N GLU A 86 -4.44 -10.67 12.43
CA GLU A 86 -5.06 -11.84 13.10
C GLU A 86 -6.53 -11.60 13.49
N SER A 87 -6.94 -10.33 13.61
CA SER A 87 -8.33 -9.95 13.94
C SER A 87 -9.27 -10.01 12.74
N GLY A 88 -8.75 -10.23 11.53
CA GLY A 88 -9.51 -10.29 10.28
C GLY A 88 -9.68 -8.96 9.55
N ASP A 89 -9.01 -7.88 9.98
CA ASP A 89 -8.93 -6.64 9.21
C ASP A 89 -7.96 -6.80 8.05
N SER A 90 -8.32 -6.23 6.90
CA SER A 90 -7.46 -6.21 5.72
C SER A 90 -7.39 -4.84 5.06
N LYS A 91 -6.24 -4.52 4.47
CA LYS A 91 -6.00 -3.30 3.71
C LYS A 91 -5.29 -3.64 2.41
N ALA A 92 -5.88 -3.24 1.29
CA ALA A 92 -5.33 -3.50 -0.04
C ALA A 92 -4.83 -2.22 -0.69
N LEU A 93 -3.66 -2.29 -1.30
CA LEU A 93 -3.05 -1.24 -2.11
C LEU A 93 -2.71 -1.79 -3.49
N HIS A 94 -2.74 -0.93 -4.50
CA HIS A 94 -2.34 -1.31 -5.85
C HIS A 94 -0.91 -0.86 -6.10
N TYR A 95 -0.05 -1.80 -6.51
CA TYR A 95 1.35 -1.57 -6.83
C TYR A 95 1.54 -1.58 -8.35
N MET A 96 2.25 -0.57 -8.85
CA MET A 96 2.52 -0.36 -10.27
C MET A 96 3.92 -0.89 -10.56
N MET A 97 4.00 -2.01 -11.28
CA MET A 97 5.28 -2.70 -11.49
C MET A 97 6.27 -1.92 -12.35
N GLU A 98 5.78 -1.13 -13.32
CA GLU A 98 6.62 -0.39 -14.27
C GLU A 98 7.56 0.63 -13.59
N ASN A 99 7.05 1.31 -12.56
CA ASN A 99 7.77 2.35 -11.84
C ASN A 99 7.92 2.08 -10.34
N GLN A 100 7.51 0.89 -9.89
CA GLN A 100 7.55 0.45 -8.50
C GLN A 100 6.76 1.32 -7.52
N ASN A 101 5.78 2.09 -8.00
CA ASN A 101 5.02 3.01 -7.16
C ASN A 101 3.70 2.41 -6.66
N ILE A 102 3.14 2.99 -5.60
CA ILE A 102 1.84 2.57 -5.07
C ILE A 102 0.76 3.57 -5.45
N LYS A 103 -0.32 3.04 -6.04
CA LYS A 103 -1.53 3.79 -6.35
C LYS A 103 -2.48 3.79 -5.16
N ILE A 104 -2.93 4.99 -4.79
CA ILE A 104 -3.99 5.23 -3.82
C ILE A 104 -5.13 6.05 -4.45
N SER A 105 -6.28 6.11 -3.79
CA SER A 105 -7.50 6.72 -4.32
C SER A 105 -7.32 8.16 -4.85
N PHE A 106 -6.43 8.93 -4.24
CA PHE A 106 -6.24 10.35 -4.54
C PHE A 106 -4.88 10.71 -5.13
N GLY A 107 -4.02 9.72 -5.36
CA GLY A 107 -2.63 10.00 -5.73
C GLY A 107 -1.77 8.77 -5.94
N GLU A 108 -0.49 9.00 -5.85
CA GLU A 108 0.58 8.02 -6.03
C GLU A 108 1.60 8.21 -4.90
N ILE A 109 2.23 7.11 -4.51
CA ILE A 109 3.30 7.05 -3.53
C ILE A 109 4.55 6.63 -4.28
N ASP A 110 5.54 7.51 -4.31
CA ASP A 110 6.82 7.26 -4.97
C ASP A 110 7.68 6.39 -4.05
N THR A 111 7.70 5.08 -4.30
CA THR A 111 8.40 4.14 -3.42
C THR A 111 9.52 3.42 -4.14
N ASN A 112 10.50 2.95 -3.37
CA ASN A 112 11.64 2.18 -3.86
C ASN A 112 11.55 0.71 -3.43
N ILE A 113 10.34 0.25 -3.09
CA ILE A 113 10.13 -1.14 -2.69
C ILE A 113 10.40 -2.03 -3.89
N VAL A 114 11.38 -2.91 -3.74
CA VAL A 114 11.70 -3.99 -4.66
C VAL A 114 11.36 -5.29 -3.94
N PHE A 115 10.53 -6.12 -4.57
CA PHE A 115 10.28 -7.48 -4.13
C PHE A 115 11.34 -8.38 -4.75
N GLU A 116 12.18 -8.99 -3.93
CA GLU A 116 13.29 -9.83 -4.38
C GLU A 116 12.87 -11.30 -4.47
N GLU A 117 13.60 -12.14 -5.23
CA GLU A 117 13.31 -13.59 -5.33
C GLU A 117 13.12 -14.27 -3.96
N GLU A 118 13.81 -13.79 -2.92
CA GLU A 118 13.68 -14.31 -1.55
C GLU A 118 12.28 -14.08 -0.96
N ASP A 119 11.64 -12.95 -1.27
CA ASP A 119 10.24 -12.64 -0.90
C ASP A 119 9.24 -13.61 -1.56
N PHE A 120 9.66 -14.34 -2.61
CA PHE A 120 8.86 -15.35 -3.30
C PHE A 120 9.17 -16.79 -2.86
N ARG A 121 10.32 -17.04 -2.21
CA ARG A 121 10.79 -18.40 -1.85
C ARG A 121 10.18 -18.98 -0.58
N GLU A 122 9.67 -18.18 0.35
CA GLU A 122 9.06 -18.70 1.58
C GLU A 122 7.64 -19.27 1.38
N SER A 123 6.94 -18.86 0.32
CA SER A 123 5.61 -19.39 -0.02
C SER A 123 5.62 -20.88 -0.40
N GLU A 124 6.70 -21.37 -1.01
CA GLU A 124 6.85 -22.79 -1.36
C GLU A 124 7.02 -23.69 -0.12
N LYS A 125 7.71 -23.19 0.92
CA LYS A 125 7.91 -23.97 2.16
C LYS A 125 6.64 -24.07 3.00
N ALA A 126 5.83 -23.02 3.03
CA ALA A 126 4.53 -23.03 3.73
C ALA A 126 3.53 -24.00 3.07
N SER A 127 3.51 -24.08 1.73
CA SER A 127 2.67 -25.05 1.02
C SER A 127 3.17 -26.50 1.18
N ALA A 128 4.47 -26.73 1.26
CA ALA A 128 5.05 -28.07 1.42
C ALA A 128 4.82 -28.65 2.83
N ALA A 129 4.88 -27.82 3.87
CA ALA A 129 4.64 -28.24 5.26
C ALA A 129 3.19 -28.63 5.54
N VAL A 130 2.22 -28.12 4.77
CA VAL A 130 0.81 -28.53 4.88
C VAL A 130 0.59 -29.91 4.25
N MET A 131 1.29 -30.22 3.15
CA MET A 131 1.19 -31.53 2.48
C MET A 131 1.86 -32.67 3.25
N GLU A 132 2.91 -32.39 4.04
CA GLU A 132 3.62 -33.42 4.82
C GLU A 132 2.90 -33.82 6.12
N ASN A 133 1.86 -33.08 6.52
CA ASN A 133 1.04 -33.37 7.71
C ASN A 133 -0.31 -34.05 7.38
N GLU A 134 -0.56 -34.38 6.11
CA GLU A 134 -1.75 -35.12 5.65
C GLU A 134 -1.50 -36.61 5.34
N ASP A 135 -0.30 -37.14 5.62
CA ASP A 135 0.04 -38.57 5.50
C ASP A 135 0.03 -39.34 6.84
#